data_AF-A2DHE6-F1
#
_entry.id   AF-A2DHE6-F1
#
_cell.length_a   1.000
_cell.length_b   1.000
_cell.length_c   1.000
_cell.angle_alpha   90.00
_cell.angle_beta   90.00
_cell.angle_gamma   90.00
#
_symmetry.space_group_name_H-M   'P 1'
#
loop_
_entity.id
_entity.type
_entity.pdbx_description
1 polymer ?
#
loop_
_entity_poly.entity_id
_entity_poly.type
_entity_poly.pdbx_seq_one_letter_code
_entity_poly.pdbx_strand_id
1 'polypeptide(L)'
;MSITYEEFLEVFHDAIVTLKALYRLKAKTQDEITRIYKEIKRNLIKMKVFTPSQILSAISCAAIYNNRFLRSYWALFKIIYNKYQPKTLDNLTPLFNELFRLEYELQNKSDISTLLEFHEENTIFRAIMDDDIQAFIAFTEREGFDEN
;
A
#
# COMPACT_ATOMS: atom_id res chain seq x y z
N MET A 1 -13.43 10.85 -32.57
CA MET A 1 -14.23 11.64 -31.62
C MET A 1 -13.26 12.09 -30.53
N SER A 2 -12.94 13.39 -30.43
CA SER A 2 -12.06 13.88 -29.36
C SER A 2 -12.90 14.12 -28.11
N ILE A 3 -12.56 13.45 -27.02
CA ILE A 3 -13.18 13.67 -25.71
C ILE A 3 -12.63 15.00 -25.18
N THR A 4 -13.50 15.87 -24.68
CA THR A 4 -13.08 17.10 -23.99
C THR A 4 -12.45 16.78 -22.64
N TYR A 5 -11.70 17.72 -22.06
CA TYR A 5 -11.06 17.49 -20.75
C TYR A 5 -12.09 17.19 -19.64
N GLU A 6 -13.24 17.83 -19.68
CA GLU A 6 -14.32 17.68 -18.70
C GLU A 6 -14.99 16.30 -18.81
N GLU A 7 -15.32 15.88 -20.03
CA GLU A 7 -15.87 14.55 -20.31
C GLU A 7 -14.87 13.43 -19.93
N PHE A 8 -13.57 13.65 -20.13
CA PHE A 8 -12.54 12.71 -19.71
C PHE A 8 -12.53 12.54 -18.18
N LEU A 9 -12.57 13.64 -17.43
CA LEU A 9 -12.59 13.60 -15.97
C LEU A 9 -13.83 12.91 -15.42
N GLU A 10 -14.99 13.12 -16.05
CA GLU A 10 -16.23 12.48 -15.64
C GLU A 10 -16.18 10.96 -15.85
N VAL A 11 -15.69 10.51 -17.01
CA VAL A 11 -15.57 9.07 -17.34
C VAL A 11 -14.59 8.34 -16.42
N PHE A 12 -13.48 8.99 -16.03
CA PHE A 12 -12.46 8.38 -15.18
C PHE A 12 -12.55 8.78 -13.71
N HIS A 13 -13.60 9.50 -13.31
CA HIS A 13 -13.75 10.03 -11.96
C HIS A 13 -13.57 8.94 -10.89
N ASP A 14 -14.34 7.85 -11.01
CA ASP A 14 -14.30 6.73 -10.07
C ASP A 14 -12.93 6.05 -10.03
N ALA A 15 -12.24 5.96 -11.17
CA ALA A 15 -10.90 5.39 -11.24
C ALA A 15 -9.90 6.27 -10.48
N ILE A 16 -9.95 7.59 -10.68
CA ILE A 16 -9.08 8.56 -9.99
C ILE A 16 -9.34 8.53 -8.48
N VAL A 17 -10.61 8.54 -8.06
CA VAL A 17 -10.97 8.47 -6.64
C VAL A 17 -10.46 7.17 -6.00
N THR A 18 -10.62 6.05 -6.69
CA THR A 18 -10.15 4.74 -6.21
C THR A 18 -8.63 4.68 -6.09
N LEU A 19 -7.88 5.22 -7.05
CA LEU A 19 -6.42 5.32 -6.98
C LEU A 19 -5.98 6.23 -5.82
N LYS A 20 -6.61 7.39 -5.64
CA LYS A 20 -6.33 8.28 -4.50
C LYS A 20 -6.56 7.57 -3.17
N ALA A 21 -7.63 6.78 -3.06
CA ALA A 21 -7.91 5.99 -1.87
C ALA A 21 -6.85 4.89 -1.62
N LEU A 22 -6.36 4.23 -2.69
CA LEU A 22 -5.27 3.27 -2.58
C LEU A 22 -3.97 3.92 -2.06
N TYR A 23 -3.58 5.07 -2.60
CA TYR A 23 -2.36 5.77 -2.17
C TYR A 23 -2.49 6.42 -0.77
N ARG A 24 -3.71 6.58 -0.26
CA ARG A 24 -4.01 7.12 1.08
C ARG A 24 -4.67 6.08 1.98
N LEU A 25 -4.39 4.80 1.76
CA LEU A 25 -5.01 3.70 2.50
C LEU A 25 -4.76 3.87 4.00
N LYS A 26 -5.83 3.76 4.79
CA LYS A 26 -5.76 3.78 6.26
C LYS A 26 -6.41 2.55 6.91
N ALA A 27 -6.64 1.50 6.11
CA ALA A 27 -7.30 0.29 6.57
C ALA A 27 -6.43 -0.46 7.58
N LYS A 28 -7.03 -0.89 8.68
CA LYS A 28 -6.39 -1.69 9.73
C LYS A 28 -7.04 -3.06 9.89
N THR A 29 -8.27 -3.22 9.39
CA THR A 29 -9.05 -4.44 9.51
C THR A 29 -9.20 -5.17 8.18
N GLN A 30 -9.42 -6.49 8.25
CA GLN A 30 -9.63 -7.30 7.07
C GLN A 30 -10.87 -6.88 6.25
N ASP A 31 -11.91 -6.38 6.92
CA ASP A 31 -13.14 -5.91 6.26
C ASP A 31 -12.91 -4.63 5.47
N GLU A 32 -12.16 -3.68 6.02
CA GLU A 32 -11.77 -2.46 5.30
C GLU A 32 -10.90 -2.78 4.09
N ILE A 33 -9.92 -3.68 4.24
CA ILE A 33 -9.07 -4.14 3.13
C ILE A 33 -9.93 -4.79 2.04
N THR A 34 -10.90 -5.62 2.45
CA THR A 34 -11.82 -6.29 1.52
C THR A 34 -12.73 -5.30 0.79
N ARG A 35 -13.15 -4.21 1.45
CA ARG A 35 -13.90 -3.13 0.83
C ARG A 35 -13.08 -2.41 -0.24
N ILE A 36 -11.83 -2.04 0.08
CA ILE A 36 -10.92 -1.40 -0.87
C ILE A 36 -10.68 -2.30 -2.09
N TYR A 37 -10.48 -3.60 -1.88
CA TYR A 37 -10.39 -4.56 -2.96
C TYR A 37 -11.62 -4.56 -3.88
N LYS A 38 -12.84 -4.49 -3.32
CA LYS A 38 -14.07 -4.43 -4.11
C LYS A 38 -14.15 -3.16 -4.97
N GLU A 39 -13.72 -2.03 -4.42
CA GLU A 39 -13.66 -0.74 -5.13
C GLU A 39 -12.64 -0.80 -6.28
N ILE A 40 -11.42 -1.28 -6.03
CA ILE A 40 -10.38 -1.52 -7.06
C ILE A 40 -10.89 -2.44 -8.16
N LYS A 41 -11.52 -3.56 -7.78
CA LYS A 41 -12.08 -4.52 -8.75
C LYS A 41 -13.11 -3.84 -9.65
N ARG A 42 -14.04 -3.09 -9.08
CA ARG A 42 -15.15 -2.47 -9.80
C ARG A 42 -14.64 -1.34 -10.71
N ASN A 43 -13.87 -0.42 -10.14
CA ASN A 43 -13.56 0.86 -10.77
C ASN A 43 -12.29 0.83 -11.64
N LEU A 44 -11.38 -0.12 -11.39
CA LEU A 44 -10.10 -0.18 -12.12
C LEU A 44 -10.02 -1.42 -13.01
N ILE A 45 -10.24 -2.61 -12.45
CA ILE A 45 -10.03 -3.88 -13.17
C ILE A 45 -11.19 -4.18 -14.12
N LYS A 46 -12.44 -4.13 -13.65
CA LYS A 46 -13.62 -4.42 -14.49
C LYS A 46 -13.81 -3.39 -15.61
N MET A 47 -13.50 -2.13 -15.33
CA MET A 47 -13.51 -1.06 -16.32
C MET A 47 -12.31 -1.12 -17.29
N LYS A 48 -11.38 -2.07 -17.09
CA LYS A 48 -10.16 -2.25 -17.90
C LYS A 48 -9.26 -1.02 -17.93
N VAL A 49 -9.33 -0.17 -16.91
CA VAL A 49 -8.44 0.99 -16.75
C VAL A 49 -7.03 0.52 -16.39
N PHE A 50 -6.94 -0.52 -15.55
CA PHE A 50 -5.69 -1.17 -15.16
C PHE A 50 -5.80 -2.68 -15.22
N THR A 51 -4.70 -3.32 -15.60
CA THR A 51 -4.54 -4.76 -15.45
C THR A 51 -4.26 -5.14 -13.98
N PRO A 52 -4.53 -6.38 -13.56
CA PRO A 52 -4.16 -6.83 -12.22
C PRO A 52 -2.67 -6.64 -11.89
N SER A 53 -1.77 -6.85 -12.85
CA SER A 53 -0.31 -6.65 -12.66
C SER A 53 0.01 -5.17 -12.37
N GLN A 54 -0.58 -4.24 -13.12
CA GLN A 54 -0.41 -2.81 -12.88
C GLN A 54 -0.96 -2.38 -11.50
N ILE A 55 -2.07 -2.97 -11.06
CA ILE A 55 -2.61 -2.72 -9.71
C ILE A 55 -1.65 -3.23 -8.61
N LEU A 56 -1.04 -4.40 -8.80
CA LEU A 56 -0.05 -4.94 -7.86
C LEU A 56 1.19 -4.05 -7.78
N SER A 57 1.68 -3.53 -8.91
CA SER A 57 2.75 -2.53 -8.94
C SER A 57 2.35 -1.22 -8.23
N ALA A 58 1.12 -0.72 -8.46
CA ALA A 58 0.62 0.46 -7.79
C ALA A 58 0.50 0.27 -6.26
N ILE A 59 0.04 -0.91 -5.80
CA ILE A 59 0.01 -1.27 -4.37
C ILE A 59 1.42 -1.26 -3.78
N SER A 60 2.36 -1.91 -4.48
CA SER A 60 3.76 -2.00 -4.06
C SER A 60 4.43 -0.61 -3.95
N CYS A 61 4.12 0.29 -4.88
CA CYS A 61 4.57 1.68 -4.86
C CYS A 61 3.90 2.50 -3.75
N ALA A 62 2.58 2.39 -3.57
CA ALA A 62 1.87 3.10 -2.51
C ALA A 62 2.36 2.70 -1.11
N ALA A 63 2.67 1.41 -0.91
CA ALA A 63 3.09 0.88 0.37
C ALA A 63 4.38 1.51 0.91
N ILE A 64 5.37 1.78 0.05
CA ILE A 64 6.65 2.35 0.50
C ILE A 64 6.52 3.80 0.98
N TYR A 65 5.54 4.55 0.48
CA TYR A 65 5.29 5.94 0.87
C TYR A 65 4.26 6.08 2.00
N ASN A 66 3.53 5.01 2.31
CA ASN A 66 2.54 4.94 3.38
C ASN A 66 2.83 3.75 4.29
N ASN A 67 4.07 3.71 4.76
CA ASN A 67 4.72 2.56 5.41
C ASN A 67 4.01 2.06 6.67
N ARG A 68 3.32 2.94 7.41
CA ARG A 68 2.47 2.59 8.56
C ARG A 68 1.50 1.45 8.26
N PHE A 69 0.99 1.39 7.02
CA PHE A 69 -0.01 0.41 6.60
C PHE A 69 0.57 -0.73 5.75
N LEU A 70 1.88 -1.01 5.83
CA LEU A 70 2.57 -2.05 5.05
C LEU A 70 1.83 -3.39 5.10
N ARG A 71 1.40 -3.83 6.30
CA ARG A 71 0.64 -5.09 6.49
C ARG A 71 -0.66 -5.09 5.69
N SER A 72 -1.39 -3.98 5.70
CA SER A 72 -2.66 -3.83 4.98
C SER A 72 -2.44 -3.82 3.46
N TYR A 73 -1.39 -3.15 2.98
CA TYR A 73 -1.01 -3.19 1.57
C TYR A 73 -0.61 -4.61 1.14
N TRP A 74 0.17 -5.32 1.96
CA TRP A 74 0.54 -6.72 1.69
C TRP A 74 -0.69 -7.64 1.64
N ALA A 75 -1.61 -7.51 2.59
CA ALA A 75 -2.86 -8.25 2.58
C ALA A 75 -3.70 -7.95 1.32
N LEU A 76 -3.81 -6.69 0.93
CA LEU A 76 -4.50 -6.28 -0.31
C LEU A 76 -3.82 -6.87 -1.56
N PHE A 77 -2.48 -6.83 -1.61
CA PHE A 77 -1.68 -7.42 -2.67
C PHE A 77 -2.00 -8.91 -2.82
N LYS A 78 -1.96 -9.67 -1.72
CA LYS A 78 -2.26 -11.11 -1.73
C LYS A 78 -3.66 -11.43 -2.21
N ILE A 79 -4.68 -10.65 -1.80
CA ILE A 79 -6.06 -10.83 -2.27
C ILE A 79 -6.13 -10.72 -3.80
N ILE A 80 -5.46 -9.72 -4.38
CA ILE A 80 -5.48 -9.48 -5.83
C ILE A 80 -4.65 -10.54 -6.56
N TYR A 81 -3.43 -10.82 -6.10
CA TYR A 81 -2.56 -11.81 -6.73
C TYR A 81 -3.19 -13.20 -6.73
N ASN A 82 -3.67 -13.67 -5.58
CA ASN A 82 -4.29 -15.01 -5.47
C ASN A 82 -5.50 -15.17 -6.39
N LYS A 83 -6.22 -14.08 -6.65
CA LYS A 83 -7.42 -14.11 -7.50
C LYS A 83 -7.12 -14.07 -8.99
N TYR A 84 -6.16 -13.25 -9.41
CA TYR A 84 -5.94 -12.97 -10.84
C TYR A 84 -4.69 -13.66 -11.40
N GLN A 85 -3.72 -13.98 -10.55
CA GLN A 85 -2.47 -14.69 -10.89
C GLN A 85 -1.87 -14.22 -12.22
N PRO A 86 -1.54 -12.91 -12.34
CA PRO A 86 -0.99 -12.39 -13.58
C PRO A 86 0.34 -13.10 -13.92
N LYS A 87 0.57 -13.33 -15.21
CA LYS A 87 1.76 -14.07 -15.70
C LYS A 87 3.08 -13.34 -15.42
N THR A 88 3.05 -12.00 -15.38
CA THR A 88 4.21 -11.17 -15.08
C THR A 88 3.87 -10.18 -13.97
N LEU A 89 4.86 -9.93 -13.11
CA LEU A 89 4.84 -8.94 -12.05
C LEU A 89 5.96 -7.94 -12.31
N ASP A 90 5.67 -6.97 -13.17
CA ASP A 90 6.64 -5.95 -13.56
C ASP A 90 6.56 -4.75 -12.61
N ASN A 91 7.70 -4.12 -12.32
CA ASN A 91 7.80 -2.89 -11.51
C ASN A 91 7.29 -3.01 -10.07
N LEU A 92 7.54 -4.15 -9.41
CA LEU A 92 7.41 -4.23 -7.96
C LEU A 92 8.62 -3.55 -7.30
N THR A 93 8.39 -2.90 -6.16
CA THR A 93 9.45 -2.37 -5.31
C THR A 93 10.30 -3.53 -4.74
N PRO A 94 11.58 -3.30 -4.40
CA PRO A 94 12.45 -4.35 -3.85
C PRO A 94 11.83 -5.07 -2.65
N LEU A 95 11.16 -4.33 -1.76
CA LEU A 95 10.46 -4.90 -0.61
C LEU A 95 9.35 -5.89 -1.02
N PHE A 96 8.53 -5.54 -2.02
CA PHE A 96 7.44 -6.42 -2.46
C PHE A 96 7.93 -7.61 -3.28
N ASN A 97 9.03 -7.46 -4.02
CA ASN A 97 9.70 -8.61 -4.63
C ASN A 97 10.15 -9.61 -3.57
N GLU A 98 10.75 -9.12 -2.48
CA GLU A 98 11.19 -9.98 -1.38
C GLU A 98 10.01 -10.65 -0.65
N LEU A 99 8.97 -9.88 -0.30
CA LEU A 99 7.75 -10.42 0.33
C LEU A 99 7.10 -11.50 -0.55
N PHE A 100 7.06 -11.27 -1.86
CA PHE A 100 6.51 -12.23 -2.82
C PHE A 100 7.33 -13.53 -2.86
N ARG A 101 8.65 -13.41 -2.99
CA ARG A 101 9.57 -14.56 -2.95
C ARG A 101 9.40 -15.37 -1.66
N LEU A 102 9.38 -14.70 -0.51
CA LEU A 102 9.24 -15.35 0.78
C LEU A 102 7.89 -16.07 0.95
N GLU A 103 6.79 -15.46 0.50
CA GLU A 103 5.45 -16.06 0.66
C GLU A 103 5.22 -17.22 -0.31
N TYR A 104 5.56 -17.05 -1.60
CA TYR A 104 5.12 -17.95 -2.66
C TYR A 104 6.20 -18.93 -3.14
N GLU A 105 7.48 -18.58 -3.05
CA GLU A 105 8.58 -19.43 -3.52
C GLU A 105 9.22 -20.21 -2.37
N LEU A 106 9.48 -19.54 -1.23
CA LEU A 106 10.20 -20.12 -0.09
C LEU A 106 9.27 -20.57 1.05
N GLN A 107 8.03 -20.06 1.09
CA GLN A 107 7.06 -20.30 2.17
C GLN A 107 7.59 -19.96 3.58
N ASN A 108 8.51 -19.01 3.67
CA ASN A 108 9.17 -18.62 4.91
C ASN A 108 8.41 -17.46 5.60
N LYS A 109 7.51 -17.82 6.52
CA LYS A 109 6.60 -16.86 7.17
C LYS A 109 7.26 -15.99 8.25
N SER A 110 8.34 -16.44 8.90
CA SER A 110 8.99 -15.65 9.95
C SER A 110 9.57 -14.37 9.39
N ASP A 111 10.25 -14.47 8.25
CA ASP A 111 10.99 -13.36 7.65
C ASP A 111 10.04 -12.30 7.09
N ILE A 112 8.84 -12.70 6.66
CA ILE A 112 7.76 -11.79 6.24
C ILE A 112 7.31 -10.90 7.40
N SER A 113 7.14 -11.48 8.60
CA SER A 113 6.70 -10.70 9.77
C SER A 113 7.70 -9.59 10.08
N THR A 114 8.99 -9.91 10.06
CA THR A 114 10.09 -8.97 10.28
C THR A 114 10.10 -7.84 9.25
N LEU A 115 9.89 -8.15 7.97
CA LEU A 115 9.85 -7.14 6.91
C LEU A 115 8.63 -6.21 7.00
N LEU A 116 7.50 -6.70 7.52
CA LEU A 116 6.28 -5.91 7.68
C LEU A 116 6.25 -5.09 8.98
N GLU A 117 7.13 -5.37 9.94
CA GLU A 117 7.27 -4.68 11.23
C GLU A 117 8.73 -4.25 11.48
N PHE A 118 9.33 -3.59 10.50
CA PHE A 118 10.74 -3.20 10.58
C PHE A 118 11.02 -2.03 11.53
N HIS A 119 9.99 -1.31 11.98
CA HIS A 119 10.17 -0.21 12.92
C HIS A 119 10.02 -0.70 14.36
N GLU A 120 11.10 -0.59 15.13
CA GLU A 120 11.09 -0.82 16.58
C GLU A 120 10.04 0.05 17.28
N GLU A 121 9.41 -0.54 18.30
CA GLU A 121 8.52 0.18 19.19
C GLU A 121 9.29 1.28 19.95
N ASN A 122 8.60 2.36 20.31
CA ASN A 122 9.18 3.48 21.05
C ASN A 122 10.35 4.20 20.33
N THR A 123 10.22 4.38 19.02
CA THR A 123 11.12 5.23 18.22
C THR A 123 10.43 6.52 17.77
N ILE A 124 11.20 7.58 17.49
CA ILE A 124 10.65 8.81 16.90
C ILE A 124 9.98 8.54 15.56
N PHE A 125 10.48 7.57 14.79
CA PHE A 125 9.84 7.11 13.56
C PHE A 125 8.44 6.55 13.81
N ARG A 126 8.24 5.79 14.89
CA ARG A 126 6.92 5.28 15.30
C ARG A 126 5.98 6.42 15.67
N ALA A 127 6.47 7.41 16.44
CA ALA A 127 5.69 8.59 16.80
C ALA A 127 5.21 9.35 15.54
N ILE A 128 6.09 9.57 14.56
CA ILE A 128 5.75 10.21 13.28
C ILE A 128 4.72 9.40 12.50
N MET A 129 4.94 8.10 12.34
CA MET A 129 4.01 7.24 11.59
C MET A 129 2.63 7.21 12.24
N ASP A 130 2.58 7.14 13.58
CA ASP A 130 1.32 7.01 14.29
C ASP A 130 0.56 8.32 14.49
N ASP A 131 1.19 9.45 14.15
CA ASP A 131 0.73 10.82 14.43
C ASP A 131 0.61 11.07 15.95
N ASP A 132 1.54 10.48 16.72
CA ASP A 132 1.62 10.64 18.17
C ASP A 132 2.47 11.87 18.53
N ILE A 133 1.79 13.00 18.61
CA ILE A 133 2.39 14.31 18.92
C ILE A 133 3.08 14.30 20.29
N GLN A 134 2.52 13.60 21.28
CA GLN A 134 3.06 13.61 22.65
C GLN A 134 4.36 12.82 22.71
N ALA A 135 4.39 11.62 22.12
CA ALA A 135 5.62 10.85 22.01
C ALA A 135 6.68 11.61 21.20
N PHE A 136 6.29 12.27 20.11
CA PHE A 136 7.20 13.05 19.28
C PHE A 136 7.87 14.18 20.07
N ILE A 137 7.11 15.01 20.79
CA ILE A 137 7.65 16.09 21.64
C ILE A 137 8.64 15.51 22.67
N ALA A 138 8.26 14.40 23.33
CA ALA A 138 9.11 13.75 24.30
C ALA A 138 10.41 13.17 23.69
N PHE A 139 10.49 12.93 22.38
CA PHE A 139 11.75 12.59 21.71
C PHE A 139 12.61 13.82 21.43
N THR A 140 11.99 14.94 21.03
CA THR A 140 12.73 16.18 20.72
C THR A 140 13.31 16.85 21.96
N GLU A 141 12.75 16.60 23.15
CA GLU A 141 13.23 17.15 24.43
C GLU A 141 14.35 16.31 25.08
N ARG A 142 14.76 15.18 24.49
CA ARG A 142 15.81 14.32 25.07
C ARG A 142 17.20 14.94 24.90
N GLU A 143 18.03 14.75 25.91
CA GLU A 143 19.46 15.09 25.83
C GLU A 143 20.11 14.34 24.65
N GLY A 144 20.74 15.09 23.74
CA GLY A 144 21.40 14.56 22.54
C GLY A 144 20.54 14.54 21.27
N PHE A 145 19.32 15.08 21.27
CA PHE A 145 18.58 15.34 20.03
C PHE A 145 19.27 16.43 19.19
N ASP A 146 19.49 16.17 17.90
CA ASP A 146 20.02 17.16 16.96
C ASP A 146 18.87 17.97 16.35
N GLU A 147 18.91 19.29 16.55
CA GLU A 147 17.89 20.21 16.05
C GLU A 147 18.11 20.61 14.58
N ASN A 148 19.20 20.17 13.94
CA ASN A 148 19.63 20.60 12.59
C ASN A 148 19.61 19.51 11.51
#